data_AF-A0A7J7SVP1-F1
#
_entry.id   AF-A0A7J7SVP1-F1
#
_cell.length_a   1.000
_cell.length_b   1.000
_cell.length_c   1.000
_cell.angle_alpha   90.00
_cell.angle_beta   90.00
_cell.angle_gamma   90.00
#
_symmetry.space_group_name_H-M   'P 1'
#
loop_
_entity.id
_entity.type
_entity.pdbx_description
1 polymer ?
#
loop_
_entity_poly.entity_id
_entity_poly.type
_entity_poly.pdbx_seq_one_letter_code
_entity_poly.pdbx_strand_id
1 'polypeptide(L)'
;MGKGIGRDKYEPAAVSDHGDKKKAKKERDMDELKKEVTMDDHKLSLDELHRKYGTDLSRGLTPARAAEILARDGPNALTPPPTTPEWVKFCRQLFGGFSMLLWIGAILCFLAYGIQAATEEEPQNDNLYLGVVLSAVVIITGCFSYYQEAKSSKIMESFKNMVPQQALVIRNGEKMSINAEEVVVGDLVEVKGGDRIPADLRIISANGCKVDNSSLTGESEPQTRSPDFTNENPLETRNIAFFSTNCVEGTARGIVVYTGERQWGRFLRAFLFL
;
A
#
# COMPACT_ATOMS: atom_id res chain seq x y z
N MET A 1 39.90 -48.84 -35.49
CA MET A 1 39.75 -47.52 -36.14
C MET A 1 38.29 -47.14 -35.96
N GLY A 2 37.89 -46.31 -34.99
CA GLY A 2 38.04 -44.84 -34.95
C GLY A 2 36.62 -44.24 -34.99
N LYS A 3 35.95 -44.10 -33.83
CA LYS A 3 35.57 -42.83 -33.16
C LYS A 3 34.97 -41.74 -34.05
N GLY A 4 33.76 -41.28 -33.71
CA GLY A 4 33.31 -39.92 -34.02
C GLY A 4 31.80 -39.74 -34.21
N ILE A 5 30.99 -39.81 -33.13
CA ILE A 5 29.66 -39.18 -33.12
C ILE A 5 29.60 -38.32 -31.86
N GLY A 6 29.58 -37.01 -32.08
CA GLY A 6 29.43 -35.99 -31.05
C GLY A 6 28.06 -36.10 -30.37
N ARG A 7 28.07 -35.96 -29.05
CA ARG A 7 26.92 -35.47 -28.30
C ARG A 7 27.42 -34.30 -27.49
N ASP A 8 27.10 -33.11 -27.97
CA ASP A 8 27.22 -31.88 -27.21
C ASP A 8 26.41 -32.03 -25.92
N LYS A 9 27.10 -31.94 -24.79
CA LYS A 9 26.46 -31.75 -23.49
C LYS A 9 25.94 -30.31 -23.48
N TYR A 10 24.63 -30.16 -23.67
CA TYR A 10 23.95 -28.92 -23.32
C TYR A 10 23.74 -28.92 -21.81
N GLU A 11 24.56 -28.16 -21.07
CA GLU A 11 24.21 -27.72 -19.72
C GLU A 11 23.24 -26.54 -19.86
N PRO A 12 21.99 -26.63 -19.35
CA PRO A 12 21.15 -25.46 -19.29
C PRO A 12 21.74 -24.46 -18.28
N ALA A 13 22.04 -23.26 -18.78
CA ALA A 13 22.49 -22.13 -18.00
C ALA A 13 21.56 -21.90 -16.80
N ALA A 14 22.17 -21.66 -15.64
CA ALA A 14 21.50 -21.38 -14.37
C ALA A 14 20.44 -20.28 -14.52
N VAL A 15 19.17 -20.68 -14.54
CA VAL A 15 18.04 -19.76 -14.53
C VAL A 15 17.85 -19.28 -13.09
N SER A 16 18.46 -18.13 -12.80
CA SER A 16 18.04 -17.14 -11.80
C SER A 16 17.52 -17.65 -10.44
N ASP A 17 18.45 -18.00 -9.54
CA ASP A 17 18.25 -18.16 -8.08
C ASP A 17 17.53 -16.95 -7.41
N HIS A 18 17.56 -15.77 -8.06
CA HIS A 18 16.85 -14.58 -7.59
C HIS A 18 15.32 -14.61 -7.81
N GLY A 19 14.82 -15.36 -8.80
CA GLY A 19 13.39 -15.49 -9.08
C GLY A 19 12.68 -16.37 -8.05
N ASP A 20 13.29 -17.52 -7.75
CA ASP A 20 12.76 -18.49 -6.78
C ASP A 20 12.83 -17.96 -5.35
N LYS A 21 13.89 -17.22 -4.98
CA LYS A 21 13.96 -16.55 -3.66
C LYS A 21 12.89 -15.48 -3.46
N LYS A 22 12.53 -14.73 -4.51
CA LYS A 22 11.43 -13.74 -4.46
C LYS A 22 10.07 -14.42 -4.34
N LYS A 23 9.86 -15.51 -5.08
CA LYS A 23 8.60 -16.27 -5.07
C LYS A 23 8.40 -16.99 -3.73
N ALA A 24 9.45 -17.63 -3.21
CA ALA A 24 9.43 -18.27 -1.89
C ALA A 24 9.26 -17.27 -0.73
N LYS A 25 9.80 -16.05 -0.86
CA LYS A 25 9.53 -14.97 0.11
C LYS A 25 8.08 -14.50 0.04
N LYS A 26 7.51 -14.34 -1.15
CA LYS A 26 6.11 -13.96 -1.36
C LYS A 26 5.14 -15.02 -0.82
N GLU A 27 5.44 -16.30 -1.01
CA GLU A 27 4.65 -17.42 -0.47
C GLU A 27 4.74 -17.49 1.07
N ARG A 28 5.93 -17.28 1.65
CA ARG A 28 6.11 -17.20 3.11
C ARG A 28 5.40 -16.00 3.74
N ASP A 29 5.53 -14.80 3.16
CA ASP A 29 4.82 -13.61 3.64
C ASP A 29 3.29 -13.84 3.57
N MET A 30 2.79 -14.46 2.48
CA MET A 30 1.38 -14.79 2.34
C MET A 30 0.87 -15.82 3.36
N ASP A 31 1.67 -16.82 3.71
CA ASP A 31 1.31 -17.81 4.72
C ASP A 31 1.45 -17.27 6.16
N GLU A 32 2.34 -16.30 6.41
CA GLU A 32 2.37 -15.53 7.65
C GLU A 32 1.16 -14.60 7.77
N LEU A 33 0.79 -13.91 6.69
CA LEU A 33 -0.45 -13.10 6.61
C LEU A 33 -1.69 -13.95 6.89
N LYS A 34 -1.80 -15.15 6.31
CA LYS A 34 -2.92 -16.06 6.59
C LYS A 34 -2.97 -16.52 8.05
N LYS A 35 -1.83 -16.61 8.73
CA LYS A 35 -1.77 -16.94 10.17
C LYS A 35 -2.13 -15.75 11.07
N GLU A 36 -1.92 -14.52 10.62
CA GLU A 36 -2.29 -13.31 11.36
C GLU A 36 -3.76 -12.89 11.19
N VAL A 37 -4.48 -13.36 10.17
CA VAL A 37 -5.93 -13.08 9.96
C VAL A 37 -6.79 -14.04 10.80
N THR A 38 -6.61 -14.04 12.11
CA THR A 38 -7.57 -14.62 13.05
C THR A 38 -8.27 -13.48 13.80
N MET A 39 -9.20 -12.82 13.10
CA MET A 39 -10.19 -12.00 13.78
C MET A 39 -11.17 -12.97 14.44
N ASP A 40 -11.19 -13.07 15.77
CA ASP A 40 -12.16 -13.88 16.52
C ASP A 40 -13.24 -13.02 17.21
N ASP A 41 -13.14 -11.69 17.09
CA ASP A 41 -14.07 -10.73 17.70
C ASP A 41 -15.50 -10.86 17.16
N HIS A 42 -15.68 -11.52 16.01
CA HIS A 42 -16.99 -11.84 15.46
C HIS A 42 -17.71 -13.00 16.11
N LYS A 43 -16.98 -13.85 16.84
CA LYS A 43 -17.55 -15.00 17.56
C LYS A 43 -18.08 -14.61 18.94
N LEU A 44 -17.61 -13.48 19.47
CA LEU A 44 -18.02 -12.97 20.77
C LEU A 44 -19.48 -12.51 20.76
N SER A 45 -20.17 -12.77 21.87
CA SER A 45 -21.48 -12.20 22.15
C SER A 45 -21.39 -10.68 22.35
N LEU A 46 -22.53 -9.98 22.23
CA LEU A 46 -22.57 -8.53 22.41
C LEU A 46 -22.12 -8.09 23.81
N ASP A 47 -22.40 -8.89 24.84
CA ASP A 47 -21.98 -8.61 26.23
C ASP A 47 -20.47 -8.79 26.42
N GLU A 48 -19.88 -9.80 25.80
CA GLU A 48 -18.43 -10.01 25.80
C GLU A 48 -17.71 -8.91 25.02
N LEU A 49 -18.28 -8.49 23.89
CA LEU A 49 -17.78 -7.38 23.09
C LEU A 49 -17.79 -6.06 23.88
N HIS A 50 -18.92 -5.77 24.55
CA HIS A 50 -19.06 -4.63 25.46
C HIS A 50 -17.98 -4.65 26.54
N ARG A 51 -17.76 -5.79 27.19
CA ARG A 51 -16.74 -5.96 28.24
C ARG A 51 -15.31 -5.83 27.72
N LYS A 52 -15.02 -6.39 26.54
CA LYS A 52 -13.68 -6.38 25.94
C LYS A 52 -13.22 -4.97 25.59
N TYR A 53 -14.11 -4.17 24.99
CA TYR A 53 -13.76 -2.82 24.54
C TYR A 53 -14.15 -1.72 25.55
N GLY A 54 -14.97 -2.04 26.55
CA GLY A 54 -15.45 -1.06 27.53
C GLY A 54 -16.39 -0.01 26.92
N THR A 55 -17.12 -0.38 25.86
CA THR A 55 -17.96 0.52 25.06
C THR A 55 -19.43 0.24 25.28
N ASP A 56 -20.24 1.25 25.61
CA ASP A 56 -21.69 1.13 25.65
C ASP A 56 -22.27 0.88 24.24
N LEU A 57 -23.07 -0.19 24.08
CA LEU A 57 -23.64 -0.58 22.78
C LEU A 57 -24.64 0.44 22.21
N SER A 58 -25.16 1.35 23.04
CA SER A 58 -26.15 2.36 22.67
C SER A 58 -25.57 3.78 22.67
N ARG A 59 -24.73 4.10 23.65
CA ARG A 59 -24.15 5.44 23.86
C ARG A 59 -22.75 5.60 23.28
N GLY A 60 -22.09 4.49 22.95
CA GLY A 60 -20.70 4.48 22.49
C GLY A 60 -19.70 4.90 23.58
N LEU A 61 -18.52 5.34 23.15
CA LEU A 61 -17.44 5.79 24.03
C LEU A 61 -17.65 7.22 24.52
N THR A 62 -16.95 7.59 25.60
CA THR A 62 -16.83 9.00 25.98
C THR A 62 -15.76 9.69 25.11
N PRO A 63 -15.90 10.99 24.78
CA PRO A 63 -14.89 11.72 24.00
C PRO A 63 -13.50 11.70 24.67
N ALA A 64 -13.45 11.77 26.00
CA ALA A 64 -12.20 11.68 26.75
C ALA A 64 -11.51 10.32 26.57
N ARG A 65 -12.28 9.23 26.63
CA ARG A 65 -11.74 7.88 26.41
C ARG A 65 -11.29 7.68 24.96
N ALA A 66 -12.05 8.21 24.00
CA ALA A 66 -11.67 8.16 22.60
C ALA A 66 -10.35 8.90 22.34
N ALA A 67 -10.16 10.10 22.94
CA ALA A 67 -8.91 10.85 22.82
C ALA A 67 -7.71 10.12 23.47
N GLU A 68 -7.93 9.46 24.61
CA GLU A 68 -6.90 8.63 25.25
C GLU A 68 -6.46 7.46 24.36
N ILE A 69 -7.43 6.76 23.75
CA ILE A 69 -7.14 5.65 22.82
C ILE A 69 -6.44 6.18 21.57
N LEU A 70 -6.86 7.32 21.03
CA LEU A 70 -6.22 7.94 19.86
C LEU A 70 -4.75 8.30 20.15
N ALA A 71 -4.45 8.84 21.33
CA ALA A 71 -3.08 9.14 21.73
C ALA A 71 -2.23 7.88 21.95
N ARG A 72 -2.85 6.78 22.41
CA ARG A 72 -2.17 5.49 22.65
C ARG A 72 -1.91 4.71 21.36
N ASP A 73 -2.92 4.63 20.48
CA ASP A 73 -2.94 3.73 19.33
C ASP A 73 -2.55 4.43 18.02
N GLY A 74 -2.60 5.76 17.98
CA GLY A 74 -2.38 6.56 16.79
C GLY A 74 -3.65 6.70 15.92
N PRO A 75 -3.58 7.52 14.86
CA PRO A 75 -4.71 7.78 13.97
C PRO A 75 -5.11 6.53 13.17
N ASN A 76 -6.39 6.44 12.80
CA ASN A 76 -6.93 5.44 11.88
C ASN A 76 -6.56 5.81 10.43
N ALA A 77 -5.27 5.73 10.13
CA ALA A 77 -4.70 5.96 8.81
C ALA A 77 -3.68 4.87 8.48
N LEU A 78 -3.52 4.58 7.18
CA LEU A 78 -2.43 3.74 6.72
C LEU A 78 -1.15 4.58 6.70
N THR A 79 -0.08 4.10 7.34
CA THR A 79 1.21 4.77 7.24
C THR A 79 1.63 4.79 5.77
N PRO A 80 1.91 5.97 5.19
CA PRO A 80 2.37 6.02 3.81
C PRO A 80 3.66 5.21 3.66
N PRO A 81 3.86 4.52 2.53
CA PRO A 81 5.09 3.79 2.29
C PRO A 81 6.29 4.74 2.38
N PRO A 82 7.46 4.26 2.83
CA PRO A 82 8.65 5.11 2.88
C PRO A 82 8.90 5.69 1.49
N THR A 83 8.85 7.01 1.39
CA THR A 83 9.08 7.70 0.13
C THR A 83 10.56 7.63 -0.20
N THR A 84 10.87 7.32 -1.46
CA THR A 84 12.25 7.44 -1.94
C THR A 84 12.59 8.93 -2.00
N PRO A 85 13.75 9.34 -1.45
CA PRO A 85 14.17 10.73 -1.53
C PRO A 85 14.24 11.20 -2.99
N GLU A 86 13.83 12.44 -3.26
CA GLU A 86 13.76 12.98 -4.62
C GLU A 86 15.12 12.95 -5.34
N TRP A 87 16.23 13.12 -4.62
CA TRP A 87 17.58 12.99 -5.19
C TRP A 87 17.89 11.56 -5.67
N VAL A 88 17.36 10.53 -5.00
CA VAL A 88 17.53 9.13 -5.42
C VAL A 88 16.76 8.89 -6.72
N LYS A 89 15.53 9.41 -6.84
CA LYS A 89 14.74 9.33 -8.08
C LYS A 89 15.47 10.02 -9.23
N PHE A 90 16.01 11.21 -8.98
CA PHE A 90 16.80 11.96 -9.96
C PHE A 90 18.05 11.19 -10.40
N CYS A 91 18.84 10.65 -9.47
CA CYS A 91 20.00 9.82 -9.81
C CYS A 91 19.61 8.58 -10.61
N ARG A 92 18.50 7.91 -10.25
CA ARG A 92 18.01 6.74 -10.99
C ARG A 92 17.69 7.08 -12.44
N GLN A 93 17.18 8.28 -12.69
CA GLN A 93 16.90 8.77 -14.03
C GLN A 93 18.17 9.10 -14.84
N LEU A 94 19.21 9.61 -14.18
CA LEU A 94 20.51 9.89 -14.80
C LEU A 94 21.32 8.63 -15.14
N PHE A 95 21.14 7.55 -14.38
CA PHE A 95 21.87 6.28 -14.55
C PHE A 95 20.99 5.14 -15.08
N GLY A 96 19.84 5.47 -15.69
CA GLY A 96 18.91 4.49 -16.25
C GLY A 96 19.13 4.24 -17.74
N GLY A 97 19.12 2.97 -18.16
CA GLY A 97 19.00 2.55 -19.56
C GLY A 97 20.00 3.22 -20.53
N PHE A 98 19.48 4.03 -21.46
CA PHE A 98 20.27 4.71 -22.49
C PHE A 98 21.26 5.74 -21.90
N SER A 99 20.93 6.38 -20.78
CA SER A 99 21.83 7.35 -20.14
C SER A 99 23.16 6.72 -19.67
N MET A 100 23.16 5.43 -19.30
CA MET A 100 24.40 4.70 -18.95
C MET A 100 25.32 4.52 -20.16
N LEU A 101 24.76 4.24 -21.34
CA LEU A 101 25.55 4.13 -22.58
C LEU A 101 26.22 5.47 -22.92
N LEU A 102 25.50 6.58 -22.74
CA LEU A 102 26.04 7.91 -22.95
C LEU A 102 27.10 8.31 -21.91
N TRP A 103 26.92 7.94 -20.64
CA TRP A 103 27.94 8.12 -19.62
C TRP A 103 29.23 7.35 -19.95
N ILE A 104 29.11 6.09 -20.37
CA ILE A 104 30.25 5.29 -20.81
C ILE A 104 30.93 5.97 -22.01
N GLY A 105 30.16 6.43 -22.99
CA GLY A 105 30.67 7.17 -24.14
C GLY A 105 31.42 8.45 -23.75
N ALA A 106 30.85 9.24 -22.83
CA ALA A 106 31.49 10.47 -22.33
C ALA A 106 32.80 10.17 -21.57
N ILE A 107 32.80 9.14 -20.70
CA ILE A 107 33.99 8.71 -19.96
C ILE A 107 35.08 8.24 -20.93
N LEU A 108 34.74 7.47 -21.97
CA LEU A 108 35.68 7.03 -22.99
C LEU A 108 36.27 8.21 -23.78
N CYS A 109 35.47 9.24 -24.08
CA CYS A 109 35.97 10.47 -24.73
C CYS A 109 36.97 11.22 -23.84
N PHE A 110 36.68 11.35 -22.53
CA PHE A 110 37.61 11.96 -21.58
C PHE A 110 38.89 11.14 -21.39
N LEU A 111 38.79 9.81 -21.37
CA LEU A 111 39.95 8.93 -21.28
C LEU A 111 40.83 9.02 -22.53
N ALA A 112 40.22 9.03 -23.73
CA ALA A 112 40.92 9.21 -24.99
C ALA A 112 41.65 10.56 -25.04
N TYR A 113 41.00 11.64 -24.62
CA TYR A 113 41.64 12.95 -24.50
C TYR A 113 42.79 12.93 -23.50
N GLY A 114 42.63 12.27 -22.34
CA GLY A 114 43.68 12.15 -21.33
C GLY A 114 44.93 11.41 -21.84
N ILE A 115 44.76 10.37 -22.66
CA ILE A 115 45.87 9.65 -23.31
C ILE A 115 46.55 10.54 -24.36
N GLN A 116 45.78 11.22 -25.20
CA GLN A 116 46.31 12.12 -26.24
C GLN A 116 47.09 13.30 -25.63
N ALA A 117 46.55 13.94 -24.60
CA ALA A 117 47.20 15.04 -23.89
C ALA A 117 48.51 14.63 -23.18
N ALA A 118 48.68 13.33 -22.87
CA ALA A 118 49.91 12.81 -22.30
C ALA A 118 50.95 12.37 -23.35
N THR A 119 50.54 12.15 -24.60
CA THR A 119 51.37 11.56 -25.67
C THR A 119 51.78 12.57 -26.74
N GLU A 120 50.96 13.60 -26.97
CA GLU A 120 51.14 14.60 -28.04
C GLU A 120 51.31 16.02 -27.45
N GLU A 121 52.19 16.83 -28.04
CA GLU A 121 52.45 18.21 -27.60
C GLU A 121 51.29 19.19 -27.91
N GLU A 122 50.47 18.89 -28.93
CA GLU A 122 49.26 19.66 -29.29
C GLU A 122 48.02 18.75 -29.39
N PRO A 123 47.38 18.40 -28.26
CA PRO A 123 46.19 17.56 -28.29
C PRO A 123 44.99 18.28 -28.93
N GLN A 124 44.32 17.61 -29.86
CA GLN A 124 43.05 18.10 -30.42
C GLN A 124 41.94 18.08 -29.36
N ASN A 125 41.24 19.20 -29.19
CA ASN A 125 40.19 19.35 -28.18
C ASN A 125 38.86 18.67 -28.54
N ASP A 126 38.78 18.02 -29.71
CA ASP A 126 37.53 17.42 -30.23
C ASP A 126 36.94 16.37 -29.27
N ASN A 127 37.79 15.52 -28.69
CA ASN A 127 37.37 14.50 -27.72
C ASN A 127 36.88 15.11 -26.39
N LEU A 128 37.46 16.24 -25.98
CA LEU A 128 37.02 16.98 -24.79
C LEU A 128 35.64 17.61 -25.04
N TYR A 129 35.46 18.28 -26.18
CA TYR A 129 34.16 18.86 -26.55
C TYR A 129 33.07 17.80 -26.67
N LEU A 130 33.37 16.67 -27.32
CA LEU A 130 32.42 15.56 -27.46
C LEU A 130 32.01 14.99 -26.10
N GLY A 131 32.95 14.78 -25.18
CA GLY A 131 32.66 14.30 -23.82
C GLY A 131 31.81 15.28 -23.00
N VAL A 132 32.08 16.59 -23.10
CA VAL A 132 31.28 17.64 -22.44
C VAL A 132 29.87 17.69 -23.02
N VAL A 133 29.72 17.64 -24.36
CA VAL A 133 28.42 17.65 -25.03
C VAL A 133 27.59 16.43 -24.64
N LEU A 134 28.18 15.22 -24.65
CA LEU A 134 27.49 14.00 -24.25
C LEU A 134 27.03 14.07 -22.78
N SER A 135 27.89 14.56 -21.89
CA SER A 135 27.53 14.76 -20.47
C SER A 135 26.37 15.76 -20.30
N ALA A 136 26.41 16.88 -21.04
CA ALA A 136 25.34 17.86 -21.02
C ALA A 136 24.01 17.29 -21.53
N VAL A 137 24.03 16.49 -22.60
CA VAL A 137 22.84 15.82 -23.13
C VAL A 137 22.23 14.89 -22.08
N VAL A 138 23.04 14.11 -21.37
CA VAL A 138 22.54 13.21 -20.31
C VAL A 138 21.91 13.98 -19.15
N ILE A 139 22.53 15.09 -18.73
CA ILE A 139 22.00 15.94 -17.65
C ILE A 139 20.65 16.55 -18.06
N ILE A 140 20.58 17.13 -19.26
CA ILE A 140 19.36 17.78 -19.77
C ILE A 140 18.23 16.74 -19.91
N THR A 141 18.51 15.60 -20.54
CA THR A 141 17.52 14.52 -20.70
C THR A 141 17.08 13.93 -19.37
N GLY A 142 18.00 13.78 -18.41
CA GLY A 142 17.71 13.37 -17.04
C GLY A 142 16.77 14.34 -16.31
N CYS A 143 17.05 15.64 -16.41
CA CYS A 143 16.19 16.69 -15.85
C CYS A 143 14.78 16.67 -16.46
N PHE A 144 14.67 16.55 -17.79
CA PHE A 144 13.37 16.48 -18.47
C PHE A 144 12.57 15.24 -18.07
N SER A 145 13.22 14.09 -17.96
CA SER A 145 12.54 12.85 -17.56
C SER A 145 12.12 12.87 -16.09
N TYR A 146 12.99 13.36 -15.20
CA TYR A 146 12.64 13.57 -13.79
C TYR A 146 11.45 14.54 -13.65
N TYR A 147 11.43 15.64 -14.41
CA TYR A 147 10.31 16.58 -14.37
C TYR A 147 8.98 15.94 -14.80
N GLN A 148 8.99 15.08 -15.83
CA GLN A 148 7.81 14.35 -16.28
C GLN A 148 7.31 13.33 -15.23
N GLU A 149 8.23 12.63 -14.57
CA GLU A 149 7.92 11.68 -13.51
C GLU A 149 7.43 12.37 -12.23
N ALA A 150 8.06 13.48 -11.84
CA ALA A 150 7.67 14.30 -10.69
C ALA A 150 6.29 14.93 -10.91
N LYS A 151 5.99 15.44 -12.11
CA LYS A 151 4.66 15.98 -12.45
C LYS A 151 3.57 14.91 -12.32
N SER A 152 3.83 13.71 -12.82
CA SER A 152 2.90 12.58 -12.73
C SER A 152 2.66 12.17 -11.27
N SER A 153 3.73 12.09 -10.47
CA SER A 153 3.67 11.74 -9.06
C SER A 153 2.88 12.77 -8.23
N LYS A 154 3.10 14.07 -8.49
CA LYS A 154 2.42 15.17 -7.77
C LYS A 154 0.91 15.20 -8.03
N ILE A 155 0.50 14.88 -9.27
CA ILE A 155 -0.93 14.77 -9.60
C ILE A 155 -1.57 13.64 -8.78
N MET A 156 -0.94 12.46 -8.73
CA MET A 156 -1.43 11.33 -7.94
C MET A 156 -1.54 11.65 -6.44
N GLU A 157 -0.56 12.37 -5.89
CA GLU A 157 -0.58 12.79 -4.48
C GLU A 157 -1.72 13.78 -4.19
N SER A 158 -2.01 14.70 -5.12
CA SER A 158 -3.12 15.65 -4.98
C SER A 158 -4.49 14.98 -4.92
N PHE A 159 -4.67 13.81 -5.55
CA PHE A 159 -5.91 13.03 -5.44
C PHE A 159 -6.09 12.38 -4.07
N LYS A 160 -5.01 11.99 -3.39
CA LYS A 160 -5.11 11.38 -2.05
C LYS A 160 -5.68 12.32 -1.00
N ASN A 161 -5.42 13.61 -1.13
CA ASN A 161 -5.83 14.64 -0.17
C ASN A 161 -7.21 15.27 -0.49
N MET A 162 -7.83 14.91 -1.61
CA MET A 162 -9.01 15.62 -2.13
C MET A 162 -10.36 15.11 -1.59
N VAL A 163 -10.39 13.97 -0.89
CA VAL A 163 -11.62 13.44 -0.28
C VAL A 163 -11.36 13.04 1.18
N PRO A 164 -11.42 13.99 2.13
CA PRO A 164 -11.39 13.63 3.54
C PRO A 164 -12.59 12.74 3.83
N GLN A 165 -12.33 11.50 4.25
CA GLN A 165 -13.39 10.58 4.61
C GLN A 165 -13.89 10.96 6.00
N GLN A 166 -15.18 11.29 6.11
CA GLN A 166 -15.82 11.50 7.39
C GLN A 166 -16.52 10.22 7.85
N ALA A 167 -16.56 10.01 9.16
CA ALA A 167 -17.23 8.89 9.80
C ALA A 167 -18.30 9.42 10.77
N LEU A 168 -19.49 8.82 10.74
CA LEU A 168 -20.55 9.11 11.69
C LEU A 168 -20.39 8.21 12.92
N VAL A 169 -19.91 8.77 14.02
CA VAL A 169 -19.72 8.05 15.28
C VAL A 169 -20.73 8.47 16.33
N ILE A 170 -21.00 7.58 17.27
CA ILE A 170 -21.83 7.82 18.45
C ILE A 170 -20.90 7.84 19.66
N ARG A 171 -20.78 9.00 20.30
CA ARG A 171 -20.00 9.18 21.54
C ARG A 171 -20.89 9.89 22.57
N ASN A 172 -20.89 9.44 23.82
CA ASN A 172 -21.79 9.89 24.89
C ASN A 172 -23.32 9.82 24.58
N GLY A 173 -23.72 9.08 23.53
CA GLY A 173 -25.10 8.99 23.05
C GLY A 173 -25.45 10.01 21.96
N GLU A 174 -24.52 10.86 21.56
CA GLU A 174 -24.70 11.85 20.49
C GLU A 174 -24.02 11.39 19.21
N LYS A 175 -24.71 11.60 18.08
CA LYS A 175 -24.16 11.35 16.75
C LYS A 175 -23.31 12.53 16.32
N MET A 176 -22.05 12.29 15.98
CA MET A 176 -21.10 13.30 15.52
C MET A 176 -20.37 12.82 14.27
N SER A 177 -20.19 13.73 13.30
CA SER A 177 -19.35 13.49 12.13
C SER A 177 -17.92 13.89 12.48
N ILE A 178 -17.00 12.93 12.45
CA ILE A 178 -15.57 13.16 12.71
C ILE A 178 -14.73 12.75 11.51
N ASN A 179 -13.47 13.16 11.49
CA ASN A 179 -12.53 12.66 10.49
C ASN A 179 -12.31 11.15 10.70
N ALA A 180 -12.27 10.36 9.62
CA ALA A 180 -12.04 8.92 9.71
C ALA A 180 -10.73 8.58 10.43
N GLU A 181 -9.73 9.47 10.37
CA GLU A 181 -8.45 9.35 11.08
C GLU A 181 -8.59 9.41 12.62
N GLU A 182 -9.65 10.02 13.14
CA GLU A 182 -9.93 10.16 14.59
C GLU A 182 -10.79 9.02 15.16
N VAL A 183 -11.20 8.06 14.31
CA VAL A 183 -11.94 6.87 14.72
C VAL A 183 -11.01 5.94 15.48
N VAL A 184 -11.45 5.44 16.62
CA VAL A 184 -10.64 4.56 17.48
C VAL A 184 -11.29 3.21 17.72
N VAL A 185 -10.48 2.23 18.13
CA VAL A 185 -10.99 0.91 18.54
C VAL A 185 -11.97 1.06 19.70
N GLY A 186 -13.13 0.43 19.58
CA GLY A 186 -14.24 0.53 20.52
C GLY A 186 -15.24 1.64 20.20
N ASP A 187 -15.02 2.52 19.22
CA ASP A 187 -16.06 3.49 18.85
C ASP A 187 -17.31 2.80 18.31
N LEU A 188 -18.48 3.38 18.59
CA LEU A 188 -19.74 2.98 17.97
C LEU A 188 -19.94 3.80 16.69
N VAL A 189 -19.93 3.16 15.53
CA VAL A 189 -20.05 3.79 14.22
C VAL A 189 -21.41 3.47 13.62
N GLU A 190 -22.06 4.46 13.02
CA GLU A 190 -23.26 4.27 12.20
C GLU A 190 -22.91 4.49 10.73
N VAL A 191 -23.27 3.54 9.87
CA VAL A 191 -23.04 3.60 8.42
C VAL A 191 -24.38 3.55 7.69
N LYS A 192 -24.49 4.31 6.59
CA LYS A 192 -25.67 4.36 5.73
C LYS A 192 -25.30 4.03 4.29
N GLY A 193 -26.31 3.65 3.50
CA GLY A 193 -26.12 3.44 2.05
C GLY A 193 -25.50 4.68 1.38
N GLY A 194 -24.39 4.46 0.68
CA GLY A 194 -23.53 5.49 0.09
C GLY A 194 -22.24 5.77 0.87
N ASP A 195 -22.17 5.40 2.15
CA ASP A 195 -21.00 5.64 2.98
C ASP A 195 -19.93 4.56 2.77
N ARG A 196 -18.67 4.98 2.80
CA ARG A 196 -17.52 4.07 2.89
C ARG A 196 -17.31 3.66 4.34
N ILE A 197 -17.05 2.38 4.57
CA ILE A 197 -16.80 1.85 5.91
C ILE A 197 -15.46 2.40 6.44
N PRO A 198 -15.45 3.16 7.56
CA PRO A 198 -14.28 3.94 7.98
C PRO A 198 -13.18 3.13 8.67
N ALA A 199 -13.53 1.98 9.24
CA ALA A 199 -12.64 1.06 9.95
C ALA A 199 -13.29 -0.33 9.97
N ASP A 200 -12.61 -1.38 10.43
CA ASP A 200 -13.25 -2.69 10.52
C ASP A 200 -14.26 -2.70 11.67
N LEU A 201 -15.52 -3.02 11.36
CA LEU A 201 -16.65 -2.93 12.27
C LEU A 201 -17.22 -4.32 12.58
N ARG A 202 -17.45 -4.59 13.85
CA ARG A 202 -18.32 -5.67 14.30
C ARG A 202 -19.77 -5.15 14.36
N ILE A 203 -20.63 -5.65 13.47
CA ILE A 203 -22.01 -5.21 13.34
C ILE A 203 -22.84 -5.64 14.56
N ILE A 204 -23.44 -4.68 15.26
CA ILE A 204 -24.31 -4.94 16.43
C ILE A 204 -25.79 -4.74 16.10
N SER A 205 -26.10 -4.01 15.03
CA SER A 205 -27.45 -3.81 14.51
C SER A 205 -27.38 -3.50 13.03
N ALA A 206 -28.29 -4.05 12.23
CA ALA A 206 -28.38 -3.76 10.80
C ALA A 206 -29.84 -3.76 10.35
N ASN A 207 -30.18 -2.84 9.44
CA ASN A 207 -31.49 -2.77 8.81
C ASN A 207 -31.31 -2.67 7.29
N GLY A 208 -31.54 -3.79 6.59
CA GLY A 208 -31.37 -3.89 5.14
C GLY A 208 -29.95 -3.58 4.65
N CYS A 209 -28.94 -3.68 5.54
CA CYS A 209 -27.59 -3.28 5.20
C CYS A 209 -26.95 -4.26 4.21
N LYS A 210 -26.47 -3.75 3.09
CA LYS A 210 -25.62 -4.49 2.16
C LYS A 210 -24.32 -3.74 1.93
N VAL A 211 -23.22 -4.49 1.81
CA VAL A 211 -21.89 -3.96 1.55
C VAL A 211 -21.32 -4.53 0.25
N ASP A 212 -20.57 -3.71 -0.45
CA ASP A 212 -19.80 -4.13 -1.62
C ASP A 212 -18.38 -4.55 -1.18
N ASN A 213 -18.12 -5.86 -1.29
CA ASN A 213 -16.84 -6.47 -0.94
C ASN A 213 -15.92 -6.66 -2.17
N SER A 214 -16.23 -6.07 -3.33
CA SER A 214 -15.43 -6.18 -4.54
C SER A 214 -13.97 -5.79 -4.35
N SER A 215 -13.70 -4.84 -3.44
CA SER A 215 -12.34 -4.44 -3.08
C SER A 215 -11.53 -5.55 -2.37
N LEU A 216 -12.20 -6.54 -1.77
CA LEU A 216 -11.58 -7.65 -1.02
C LEU A 216 -11.62 -8.96 -1.81
N THR A 217 -12.79 -9.32 -2.36
CA THR A 217 -13.01 -10.63 -3.00
C THR A 217 -12.96 -10.56 -4.52
N GLY A 218 -13.07 -9.37 -5.11
CA GLY A 218 -13.25 -9.19 -6.55
C GLY A 218 -14.68 -9.44 -7.05
N GLU A 219 -15.60 -9.82 -6.15
CA GLU A 219 -17.00 -10.05 -6.48
C GLU A 219 -17.82 -8.79 -6.21
N SER A 220 -18.53 -8.28 -7.22
CA SER A 220 -19.34 -7.06 -7.12
C SER A 220 -20.75 -7.29 -6.58
N GLU A 221 -21.11 -8.53 -6.21
CA GLU A 221 -22.44 -8.82 -5.67
C GLU A 221 -22.58 -8.28 -4.23
N PRO A 222 -23.55 -7.39 -3.96
CA PRO A 222 -23.74 -6.82 -2.63
C PRO A 222 -24.05 -7.88 -1.58
N GLN A 223 -23.24 -7.93 -0.52
CA GLN A 223 -23.36 -8.91 0.55
C GLN A 223 -24.13 -8.33 1.75
N THR A 224 -25.17 -9.04 2.20
CA THR A 224 -25.96 -8.62 3.37
C THR A 224 -25.15 -8.68 4.65
N ARG A 225 -25.34 -7.68 5.52
CA ARG A 225 -24.77 -7.64 6.87
C ARG A 225 -25.86 -7.84 7.94
N SER A 226 -25.55 -8.62 8.97
CA SER A 226 -26.44 -8.93 10.10
C SER A 226 -25.65 -8.96 11.41
N PRO A 227 -26.27 -8.68 12.56
CA PRO A 227 -25.55 -8.71 13.83
C PRO A 227 -25.13 -10.12 14.28
N ASP A 228 -25.87 -11.14 13.85
CA ASP A 228 -25.65 -12.53 14.23
C ASP A 228 -24.43 -13.14 13.53
N PHE A 229 -23.65 -13.93 14.28
CA PHE A 229 -22.55 -14.72 13.77
C PHE A 229 -23.05 -15.81 12.80
N THR A 230 -22.44 -15.91 11.62
CA THR A 230 -22.87 -16.86 10.59
C THR A 230 -21.80 -17.83 10.11
N ASN A 231 -20.51 -17.51 10.26
CA ASN A 231 -19.42 -18.34 9.74
C ASN A 231 -18.14 -18.16 10.57
N GLU A 232 -17.39 -19.24 10.78
CA GLU A 232 -16.08 -19.22 11.43
C GLU A 232 -15.09 -18.30 10.71
N ASN A 233 -15.10 -18.29 9.38
CA ASN A 233 -14.26 -17.42 8.57
C ASN A 233 -14.75 -15.96 8.67
N PRO A 234 -13.94 -15.03 9.21
CA PRO A 234 -14.34 -13.63 9.32
C PRO A 234 -14.64 -12.99 7.96
N LEU A 235 -14.07 -13.48 6.86
CA LEU A 235 -14.34 -12.96 5.51
C LEU A 235 -15.76 -13.25 5.02
N GLU A 236 -16.33 -14.38 5.44
CA GLU A 236 -17.63 -14.87 4.99
C GLU A 236 -18.75 -14.55 5.97
N THR A 237 -18.42 -14.26 7.23
CA THR A 237 -19.43 -13.91 8.22
C THR A 237 -20.13 -12.60 7.85
N ARG A 238 -21.42 -12.51 8.14
CA ARG A 238 -22.24 -11.31 7.85
C ARG A 238 -22.11 -10.20 8.88
N ASN A 239 -21.41 -10.48 9.96
CA ASN A 239 -21.43 -9.68 11.17
C ASN A 239 -20.16 -8.83 11.35
N ILE A 240 -19.34 -8.78 10.29
CA ILE A 240 -18.21 -7.88 10.11
C ILE A 240 -18.48 -7.00 8.88
N ALA A 241 -18.11 -5.73 8.95
CA ALA A 241 -17.89 -4.87 7.79
C ALA A 241 -16.42 -4.43 7.75
N PHE A 242 -15.84 -4.40 6.56
CA PHE A 242 -14.40 -4.21 6.39
C PHE A 242 -14.04 -2.81 5.94
N PHE A 243 -12.90 -2.32 6.39
CA PHE A 243 -12.30 -1.11 5.87
C PHE A 243 -12.15 -1.18 4.35
N SER A 244 -12.34 -0.04 3.68
CA SER A 244 -12.35 0.08 2.22
C SER A 244 -13.57 -0.49 1.48
N THR A 245 -14.51 -1.16 2.15
CA THR A 245 -15.81 -1.53 1.55
C THR A 245 -16.79 -0.38 1.59
N ASN A 246 -17.81 -0.42 0.74
CA ASN A 246 -18.87 0.59 0.69
C ASN A 246 -20.19 -0.02 1.14
N CYS A 247 -20.95 0.70 1.96
CA CYS A 247 -22.33 0.35 2.22
C CYS A 247 -23.17 0.76 1.00
N VAL A 248 -23.78 -0.21 0.33
CA VAL A 248 -24.57 0.01 -0.90
C VAL A 248 -25.96 0.53 -0.54
N GLU A 249 -26.59 -0.09 0.45
CA GLU A 249 -27.93 0.26 0.91
C GLU A 249 -28.14 -0.12 2.38
N GLY A 250 -29.22 0.42 2.95
CA GLY A 250 -29.61 0.18 4.33
C GLY A 250 -28.83 1.01 5.35
N THR A 251 -28.93 0.61 6.61
CA THR A 251 -28.18 1.23 7.71
C THR A 251 -27.63 0.16 8.63
N ALA A 252 -26.45 0.37 9.18
CA ALA A 252 -25.88 -0.51 10.19
C ALA A 252 -25.16 0.27 11.29
N ARG A 253 -25.10 -0.33 12.47
CA ARG A 253 -24.28 0.12 13.58
C ARG A 253 -23.30 -0.97 13.93
N GLY A 254 -22.06 -0.59 14.20
CA GLY A 254 -21.02 -1.52 14.58
C GLY A 254 -19.99 -0.90 15.49
N ILE A 255 -19.32 -1.76 16.24
CA ILE A 255 -18.19 -1.37 17.09
C ILE A 255 -16.91 -1.54 16.29
N VAL A 256 -16.03 -0.54 16.33
CA VAL A 256 -14.72 -0.62 15.70
C VAL A 256 -13.88 -1.66 16.42
N VAL A 257 -13.49 -2.71 15.70
CA VAL A 257 -12.62 -3.76 16.23
C VAL A 257 -11.16 -3.52 15.87
N TYR A 258 -10.91 -2.99 14.67
CA TYR A 258 -9.57 -2.69 14.17
C TYR A 258 -9.56 -1.34 13.45
N THR A 259 -8.46 -0.62 13.65
CA THR A 259 -8.14 0.63 12.99
C THR A 259 -6.80 0.53 12.27
N GLY A 260 -6.64 1.29 11.19
CA GLY A 260 -5.38 1.50 10.47
C GLY A 260 -4.65 0.19 10.11
N GLU A 261 -3.41 0.06 10.60
CA GLU A 261 -2.48 -1.03 10.27
C GLU A 261 -2.73 -2.36 11.01
N ARG A 262 -3.73 -2.49 11.90
CA ARG A 262 -3.76 -3.66 12.81
C ARG A 262 -4.22 -4.98 12.19
N GLN A 263 -5.04 -4.99 11.14
CA GLN A 263 -5.36 -6.21 10.37
C GLN A 263 -5.48 -5.93 8.87
N TRP A 264 -6.58 -5.32 8.43
CA TRP A 264 -6.80 -5.10 6.99
C TRP A 264 -5.82 -4.10 6.39
N GLY A 265 -5.36 -3.11 7.16
CA GLY A 265 -4.28 -2.24 6.71
C GLY A 265 -2.96 -2.99 6.44
N ARG A 266 -2.66 -4.04 7.20
CA ARG A 266 -1.50 -4.94 6.92
C ARG A 266 -1.75 -5.78 5.66
N PHE A 267 -2.95 -6.34 5.50
CA PHE A 267 -3.28 -7.13 4.30
C PHE A 267 -3.27 -6.27 3.03
N LEU A 268 -3.89 -5.09 3.04
CA LEU A 268 -3.83 -4.10 1.97
C LEU A 268 -2.39 -3.66 1.69
N ARG A 269 -1.57 -3.46 2.72
CA ARG A 269 -0.15 -3.14 2.55
C ARG A 269 0.63 -4.29 1.93
N ALA A 270 0.31 -5.55 2.26
CA ALA A 270 0.92 -6.68 1.58
C ALA A 270 0.52 -6.73 0.10
N PHE A 271 -0.76 -6.50 -0.22
CA PHE A 271 -1.29 -6.64 -1.58
C PHE A 271 -0.93 -5.46 -2.51
N LEU A 272 -0.93 -4.23 -2.02
CA LEU A 272 -0.57 -3.04 -2.82
C LEU A 272 0.95 -2.92 -3.09
N PHE A 273 1.80 -3.58 -2.30
CA PHE A 273 3.25 -3.45 -2.39
C PHE A 273 3.98 -4.76 -2.80
N LEU A 274 3.25 -5.78 -3.25
CA LEU A 274 3.75 -7.05 -3.84
C LEU A 274 3.53 -7.16 -5.35
#